data_AF-A0A959LJP4-F1
#
_entry.id   AF-A0A959LJP4-F1
#
_cell.length_a   1.000
_cell.length_b   1.000
_cell.length_c   1.000
_cell.angle_alpha   90.00
_cell.angle_beta   90.00
_cell.angle_gamma   90.00
#
_symmetry.space_group_name_H-M   'P 1'
#
loop_
_entity.id
_entity.type
_entity.pdbx_description
1 polymer ?
#
loop_
_entity_poly.entity_id
_entity_poly.type
_entity_poly.pdbx_seq_one_letter_code
_entity_poly.pdbx_strand_id
1 'polypeptide(L)'
;EVQVLGDLHGHMYAIGERDCSLQRRHQKLVEEAPAPNLPRKVRENLLRAAVKGAKAAGYTSAGTLEFLLDQDGHFYFMEMNTRIQVEHPVTELTTGDLDLVVWQIRIAAGEKLELDSHALDVTGHAIEVRITAEDANRDFQPGVGVVTTWIAPGGPGIRVDSHLYSGYSVPPNYDSLLGKIIAH
;
A
#
# COMPACT_ATOMS: atom_id res chain seq x y z
N GLU A 1 -3.28 -8.54 -1.08
CA GLU A 1 -2.07 -8.64 -0.22
C GLU A 1 -2.37 -8.16 1.20
N VAL A 2 -1.54 -8.48 2.19
CA VAL A 2 -1.75 -8.11 3.60
C VAL A 2 -0.60 -7.28 4.13
N GLN A 3 -0.90 -6.11 4.69
CA GLN A 3 0.06 -5.31 5.44
C GLN A 3 0.34 -5.97 6.79
N VAL A 4 1.61 -6.09 7.15
CA VAL A 4 2.02 -6.48 8.50
C VAL A 4 2.96 -5.43 9.11
N LEU A 5 2.95 -5.34 10.42
CA LEU A 5 3.81 -4.47 11.21
C LEU A 5 4.23 -5.21 12.48
N GLY A 6 5.53 -5.36 12.70
CA GLY A 6 6.05 -6.05 13.88
C GLY A 6 7.29 -5.38 14.46
N ASP A 7 7.50 -5.55 15.77
CA ASP A 7 8.60 -4.92 16.49
C ASP A 7 9.70 -5.91 16.90
N LEU A 8 10.74 -5.39 17.54
CA LEU A 8 11.85 -6.18 18.10
C LEU A 8 11.48 -6.94 19.38
N HIS A 9 10.26 -6.78 19.89
CA HIS A 9 9.78 -7.32 21.16
C HIS A 9 8.79 -8.48 20.98
N GLY A 10 8.56 -8.90 19.73
CA GLY A 10 7.71 -10.05 19.40
C GLY A 10 6.25 -9.70 19.09
N HIS A 11 5.88 -8.41 19.07
CA HIS A 11 4.58 -7.99 18.57
C HIS A 11 4.55 -8.06 17.05
N MET A 12 3.41 -8.49 16.49
CA MET A 12 3.19 -8.58 15.05
C MET A 12 1.69 -8.51 14.79
N TYR A 13 1.29 -7.53 13.99
CA TYR A 13 -0.10 -7.26 13.63
C TYR A 13 -0.27 -7.30 12.12
N ALA A 14 -1.43 -7.75 11.66
CA ALA A 14 -1.88 -7.50 10.30
C ALA A 14 -2.73 -6.23 10.31
N ILE A 15 -2.36 -5.27 9.46
CA ILE A 15 -2.99 -3.95 9.35
C ILE A 15 -3.93 -3.95 8.13
N GLY A 16 -4.80 -4.96 8.06
CA GLY A 16 -5.72 -5.13 6.94
C GLY A 16 -5.07 -5.61 5.64
N GLU A 17 -5.93 -5.75 4.62
CA GLU A 17 -5.56 -6.20 3.28
C GLU A 17 -5.83 -5.12 2.21
N ARG A 18 -5.12 -5.24 1.10
CA ARG A 18 -5.31 -4.44 -0.12
C ARG A 18 -5.59 -5.35 -1.32
N ASP A 19 -6.47 -4.91 -2.20
CA ASP A 19 -6.62 -5.47 -3.55
C ASP A 19 -5.75 -4.66 -4.52
N CYS A 20 -4.90 -5.35 -5.27
CA CYS A 20 -3.99 -4.77 -6.26
C CYS A 20 -4.13 -5.49 -7.61
N SER A 21 -5.28 -6.11 -7.86
CA SER A 21 -5.53 -6.94 -9.04
C SER A 21 -5.52 -6.14 -10.34
N LEU A 22 -5.79 -4.82 -10.28
CA LEU A 22 -5.76 -3.93 -11.44
C LEU A 22 -4.32 -3.51 -11.75
N GLN A 23 -3.69 -4.31 -12.62
CA GLN A 23 -2.29 -4.15 -13.02
C GLN A 23 -2.13 -4.28 -14.54
N ARG A 24 -1.06 -3.66 -15.07
CA ARG A 24 -0.64 -3.79 -16.48
C ARG A 24 0.81 -4.24 -16.53
N ARG A 25 1.13 -5.28 -17.30
CA ARG A 25 2.51 -5.81 -17.43
C ARG A 25 3.17 -6.07 -16.05
N HIS A 26 2.41 -6.60 -15.10
CA HIS A 26 2.82 -6.85 -13.71
C HIS A 26 3.14 -5.58 -12.88
N GLN A 27 2.74 -4.40 -13.36
CA GLN A 27 2.81 -3.15 -12.61
C GLN A 27 1.41 -2.79 -12.10
N LYS A 28 1.28 -2.67 -10.77
CA LYS A 28 0.05 -2.21 -10.12
C LYS A 28 -0.27 -0.78 -10.56
N LEU A 29 -1.53 -0.50 -10.86
CA LEU A 29 -1.99 0.81 -11.36
C LEU A 29 -3.04 1.44 -10.44
N VAL A 30 -3.94 0.60 -9.92
CA VAL A 30 -4.98 0.97 -8.97
C VAL A 30 -4.98 -0.03 -7.84
N GLU A 31 -4.98 0.47 -6.63
CA GLU A 31 -4.96 -0.30 -5.40
C GLU A 31 -6.08 0.19 -4.49
N GLU A 32 -6.75 -0.73 -3.81
CA GLU A 32 -7.86 -0.39 -2.94
C GLU A 32 -7.83 -1.17 -1.62
N ALA A 33 -8.32 -0.54 -0.56
CA ALA A 33 -8.42 -1.12 0.78
C ALA A 33 -9.75 -0.76 1.43
N PRO A 34 -10.42 -1.68 2.14
CA PRO A 34 -10.17 -3.12 2.14
C PRO A 34 -10.51 -3.74 0.78
N ALA A 35 -10.09 -4.98 0.53
CA ALA A 35 -10.41 -5.68 -0.71
C ALA A 35 -11.94 -5.82 -0.88
N PRO A 36 -12.50 -5.40 -2.03
CA PRO A 36 -13.95 -5.40 -2.23
C PRO A 36 -14.46 -6.84 -2.31
N ASN A 37 -15.68 -7.06 -1.80
CA ASN A 37 -16.36 -8.35 -1.87
C ASN A 37 -15.62 -9.55 -1.24
N LEU A 38 -14.54 -9.34 -0.48
CA LEU A 38 -13.84 -10.41 0.21
C LEU A 38 -14.68 -10.93 1.40
N PRO A 39 -15.12 -12.20 1.42
CA PRO A 39 -15.93 -12.70 2.52
C PRO A 39 -15.18 -12.61 3.85
N ARG A 40 -15.86 -12.17 4.92
CA ARG A 40 -15.24 -11.94 6.24
C ARG A 40 -14.38 -13.11 6.72
N LYS A 41 -14.88 -14.35 6.55
CA LYS A 41 -14.15 -15.57 6.96
C LYS A 41 -12.84 -15.76 6.17
N VAL A 42 -12.84 -15.42 4.87
CA VAL A 42 -11.63 -15.49 4.02
C VAL A 42 -10.65 -14.42 4.48
N ARG A 43 -11.10 -13.17 4.68
CA ARG A 43 -10.30 -12.06 5.23
C ARG A 43 -9.62 -12.45 6.54
N GLU A 44 -10.38 -12.91 7.54
CA GLU A 44 -9.82 -13.31 8.83
C GLU A 44 -8.76 -14.41 8.71
N ASN A 45 -8.99 -15.40 7.84
CA ASN A 45 -8.01 -16.45 7.57
C ASN A 45 -6.75 -15.92 6.89
N LEU A 46 -6.91 -15.01 5.93
CA LEU A 46 -5.83 -14.36 5.19
C LEU A 46 -4.93 -13.53 6.14
N LEU A 47 -5.54 -12.68 6.97
CA LEU A 47 -4.81 -11.86 7.95
C LEU A 47 -4.08 -12.74 8.98
N ARG A 48 -4.73 -13.81 9.48
CA ARG A 48 -4.08 -14.78 10.38
C ARG A 48 -2.90 -15.49 9.73
N ALA A 49 -3.03 -15.89 8.47
CA ALA A 49 -1.94 -16.52 7.72
C ALA A 49 -0.76 -15.58 7.54
N ALA A 50 -1.02 -14.29 7.25
CA ALA A 50 0.01 -13.27 7.12
C ALA A 50 0.81 -13.07 8.41
N VAL A 51 0.12 -12.89 9.56
CA VAL A 51 0.76 -12.78 10.88
C VAL A 51 1.58 -14.02 11.20
N LYS A 52 1.04 -15.22 10.95
CA LYS A 52 1.74 -16.49 11.21
C LYS A 52 3.02 -16.59 10.38
N GLY A 53 2.95 -16.25 9.09
CA GLY A 53 4.11 -16.25 8.19
C GLY A 53 5.19 -15.26 8.65
N ALA A 54 4.79 -14.01 8.93
CA ALA A 54 5.71 -12.96 9.38
C ALA A 54 6.38 -13.31 10.72
N LYS A 55 5.64 -13.85 11.69
CA LYS A 55 6.20 -14.33 12.97
C LYS A 55 7.19 -15.49 12.76
N ALA A 56 6.86 -16.45 11.91
CA ALA A 56 7.74 -17.60 11.62
C ALA A 56 9.07 -17.17 10.98
N ALA A 57 9.06 -16.08 10.21
CA ALA A 57 10.26 -15.48 9.63
C ALA A 57 11.05 -14.60 10.61
N GLY A 58 10.55 -14.34 11.82
CA GLY A 58 11.15 -13.37 12.76
C GLY A 58 11.16 -11.94 12.21
N TYR A 59 10.15 -11.58 11.41
CA TYR A 59 10.11 -10.31 10.69
C TYR A 59 9.86 -9.12 11.60
N THR A 60 10.47 -7.98 11.29
CA THR A 60 10.33 -6.70 12.01
C THR A 60 10.16 -5.54 11.02
N SER A 61 9.67 -4.41 11.50
CA SER A 61 9.23 -3.26 10.69
C SER A 61 7.97 -3.55 9.87
N ALA A 62 7.63 -2.66 8.93
CA ALA A 62 6.53 -2.85 8.00
C ALA A 62 6.91 -3.84 6.89
N GLY A 63 5.97 -4.70 6.50
CA GLY A 63 6.15 -5.65 5.40
C GLY A 63 4.81 -5.99 4.77
N THR A 64 4.83 -6.67 3.62
CA THR A 64 3.60 -7.08 2.93
C THR A 64 3.71 -8.52 2.48
N LEU A 65 2.71 -9.34 2.81
CA LEU A 65 2.59 -10.70 2.30
C LEU A 65 1.59 -10.70 1.14
N GLU A 66 2.05 -11.15 -0.03
CA GLU A 66 1.24 -11.21 -1.24
C GLU A 66 0.61 -12.58 -1.40
N PHE A 67 -0.66 -12.57 -1.82
CA PHE A 67 -1.48 -13.75 -2.00
C PHE A 67 -2.25 -13.66 -3.30
N LEU A 68 -2.44 -14.79 -3.97
CA LEU A 68 -3.40 -14.94 -5.07
C LEU A 68 -4.70 -15.48 -4.49
N LEU A 69 -5.84 -14.96 -4.94
CA LEU A 69 -7.19 -15.39 -4.55
C LEU A 69 -7.90 -15.96 -5.78
N ASP A 70 -8.44 -17.17 -5.69
CA ASP A 70 -9.27 -17.75 -6.75
C ASP A 70 -10.77 -17.43 -6.58
N GLN A 71 -11.57 -17.83 -7.57
CA GLN A 71 -13.01 -17.55 -7.62
C GLN A 71 -13.80 -18.27 -6.52
N ASP A 72 -13.25 -19.36 -5.96
CA ASP A 72 -13.87 -20.13 -4.87
C ASP A 72 -13.47 -19.59 -3.48
N GLY A 73 -12.62 -18.56 -3.44
CA GLY A 73 -12.17 -17.90 -2.21
C GLY A 73 -11.01 -18.60 -1.52
N HIS A 74 -10.29 -19.49 -2.22
CA HIS A 74 -9.03 -20.03 -1.74
C HIS A 74 -7.90 -19.05 -2.05
N PHE A 75 -7.03 -18.84 -1.06
CA PHE A 75 -5.86 -17.99 -1.21
C PHE A 75 -4.56 -18.78 -1.13
N TYR A 76 -3.57 -18.34 -1.88
CA TYR A 76 -2.27 -18.98 -2.01
C TYR A 76 -1.17 -17.94 -1.79
N PHE A 77 -0.23 -18.23 -0.89
CA PHE A 77 0.92 -17.36 -0.65
C PHE A 77 1.80 -17.33 -1.91
N MET A 78 2.24 -16.13 -2.29
CA MET A 78 3.13 -15.93 -3.44
C MET A 78 4.52 -15.51 -2.97
N GLU A 79 4.60 -14.37 -2.27
CA GLU A 79 5.85 -13.85 -1.75
C GLU A 79 5.64 -12.89 -0.57
N MET A 80 6.73 -12.48 0.06
CA MET A 80 6.74 -11.42 1.06
C MET A 80 7.69 -10.32 0.63
N ASN A 81 7.18 -9.09 0.56
CA ASN A 81 7.96 -7.90 0.33
C ASN A 81 8.43 -7.33 1.67
N THR A 82 9.74 -7.38 1.91
CA THR A 82 10.39 -6.99 3.17
C THR A 82 10.71 -5.49 3.21
N ARG A 83 9.74 -4.65 2.85
CA ARG A 83 9.83 -3.19 2.77
C ARG A 83 8.43 -2.57 2.79
N ILE A 84 8.38 -1.25 2.91
CA ILE A 84 7.15 -0.50 2.65
C ILE A 84 6.73 -0.67 1.18
N GLN A 85 5.42 -0.78 0.94
CA GLN A 85 4.85 -0.82 -0.40
C GLN A 85 4.44 0.57 -0.87
N VAL A 86 4.35 0.78 -2.18
CA VAL A 86 3.99 2.07 -2.76
C VAL A 86 2.57 2.46 -2.31
N GLU A 87 1.69 1.47 -2.32
CA GLU A 87 0.26 1.45 -1.99
C GLU A 87 -0.06 1.38 -0.49
N HIS A 88 0.92 1.61 0.39
CA HIS A 88 0.63 1.71 1.83
C HIS A 88 -0.39 2.80 2.22
N PRO A 89 -0.58 3.93 1.49
CA PRO A 89 -1.53 4.96 1.91
C PRO A 89 -2.99 4.49 1.98
N VAL A 90 -3.44 3.55 1.15
CA VAL A 90 -4.83 3.05 1.26
C VAL A 90 -5.05 2.30 2.58
N THR A 91 -4.02 1.64 3.11
CA THR A 91 -4.06 1.06 4.45
C THR A 91 -4.10 2.15 5.51
N GLU A 92 -3.22 3.15 5.43
CA GLU A 92 -3.18 4.24 6.42
C GLU A 92 -4.51 4.98 6.50
N LEU A 93 -5.07 5.39 5.35
CA LEU A 93 -6.34 6.13 5.32
C LEU A 93 -7.53 5.33 5.86
N THR A 94 -7.55 4.01 5.68
CA THR A 94 -8.64 3.17 6.20
C THR A 94 -8.48 2.84 7.68
N THR A 95 -7.26 2.84 8.21
CA THR A 95 -6.99 2.66 9.65
C THR A 95 -6.91 3.97 10.45
N GLY A 96 -6.90 5.12 9.77
CA GLY A 96 -6.98 6.46 10.34
C GLY A 96 -5.71 6.93 11.04
N ASP A 97 -5.33 6.28 12.13
CA ASP A 97 -4.32 6.77 13.09
C ASP A 97 -2.95 6.07 12.93
N LEU A 98 -2.85 5.08 12.05
CA LEU A 98 -1.63 4.29 11.88
C LEU A 98 -0.78 4.79 10.71
N ASP A 99 0.21 5.64 11.00
CA ASP A 99 1.26 6.00 10.05
C ASP A 99 2.36 4.92 10.05
N LEU A 100 2.45 4.17 8.95
CA LEU A 100 3.35 3.05 8.80
C LEU A 100 4.81 3.52 8.76
N VAL A 101 5.11 4.63 8.10
CA VAL A 101 6.48 5.16 7.98
C VAL A 101 7.00 5.64 9.33
N VAL A 102 6.16 6.33 10.11
CA VAL A 102 6.47 6.71 11.49
C VAL A 102 6.74 5.46 12.33
N TRP A 103 5.88 4.45 12.26
CA TRP A 103 6.11 3.22 13.00
C TRP A 103 7.36 2.46 12.58
N GLN A 104 7.72 2.45 11.29
CA GLN A 104 8.98 1.87 10.84
C GLN A 104 10.19 2.52 11.56
N ILE A 105 10.18 3.85 11.70
CA ILE A 105 11.24 4.59 12.39
C ILE A 105 11.24 4.29 13.89
N ARG A 106 10.06 4.30 14.53
CA ARG A 106 9.92 4.02 15.98
C ARG A 106 10.37 2.59 16.33
N ILE A 107 9.98 1.61 15.52
CA ILE A 107 10.41 0.21 15.67
C ILE A 107 11.92 0.09 15.47
N ALA A 108 12.49 0.76 14.46
CA ALA A 108 13.94 0.77 14.24
C ALA A 108 14.71 1.41 15.41
N ALA A 109 14.09 2.37 16.12
CA ALA A 109 14.61 2.96 17.35
C ALA A 109 14.42 2.06 18.60
N GLY A 110 13.81 0.88 18.45
CA GLY A 110 13.60 -0.07 19.55
C GLY A 110 12.32 0.16 20.36
N GLU A 111 11.43 1.06 19.92
CA GLU A 111 10.13 1.23 20.57
C GLU A 111 9.27 -0.04 20.46
N LYS A 112 8.39 -0.23 21.45
CA LYS A 112 7.40 -1.30 21.44
C LYS A 112 6.19 -0.88 20.62
N LEU A 113 5.71 -1.79 19.79
CA LEU A 113 4.50 -1.64 19.00
C LEU A 113 3.29 -1.95 19.89
N GLU A 114 2.96 -0.99 20.75
CA GLU A 114 1.75 -1.00 21.56
C GLU A 114 0.67 -0.20 20.83
N LEU A 115 -0.26 -0.91 20.21
CA LEU A 115 -1.40 -0.34 19.49
C LEU A 115 -2.64 -0.36 20.39
N ASP A 116 -3.41 0.73 20.33
CA ASP A 116 -4.71 0.80 21.00
C ASP A 116 -5.70 -0.23 20.42
N SER A 117 -6.71 -0.61 21.21
CA SER A 117 -7.68 -1.65 20.83
C SER A 117 -8.42 -1.38 19.52
N HIS A 118 -8.51 -0.11 19.12
CA HIS A 118 -9.20 0.34 17.91
C HIS A 118 -8.26 0.70 16.76
N ALA A 119 -6.93 0.63 16.96
CA ALA A 119 -5.96 1.05 15.95
C ALA A 119 -5.94 0.16 14.68
N LEU A 120 -6.65 -0.97 14.71
CA LEU A 120 -6.80 -1.90 13.59
C LEU A 120 -8.21 -1.89 13.01
N ASP A 121 -9.11 -1.05 13.52
CA ASP A 121 -10.46 -0.93 13.00
C ASP A 121 -10.40 -0.27 11.62
N VAL A 122 -10.97 -0.95 10.62
CA VAL A 122 -11.05 -0.46 9.25
C VAL A 122 -12.30 0.39 9.12
N THR A 123 -12.12 1.65 8.72
CA THR A 123 -13.21 2.59 8.45
C THR A 123 -13.24 2.95 6.96
N GLY A 124 -14.44 2.99 6.38
CA GLY A 124 -14.62 3.38 4.99
C GLY A 124 -13.89 2.47 4.00
N HIS A 125 -13.42 3.06 2.90
CA HIS A 125 -12.71 2.39 1.83
C HIS A 125 -11.83 3.41 1.11
N ALA A 126 -10.56 3.09 0.85
CA ALA A 126 -9.64 3.96 0.14
C ALA A 126 -9.21 3.36 -1.20
N ILE A 127 -9.04 4.21 -2.20
CA ILE A 127 -8.52 3.88 -3.53
C ILE A 127 -7.32 4.77 -3.81
N GLU A 128 -6.22 4.17 -4.24
CA GLU A 128 -5.04 4.85 -4.78
C GLU A 128 -4.97 4.64 -6.30
N VAL A 129 -4.62 5.71 -7.01
CA VAL A 129 -4.30 5.67 -8.43
C VAL A 129 -2.89 6.21 -8.64
N ARG A 130 -2.07 5.42 -9.35
CA ARG A 130 -0.73 5.84 -9.77
C ARG A 130 -0.81 6.74 -11.00
N ILE A 131 -0.27 7.95 -10.88
CA ILE A 131 -0.08 8.87 -12.00
C ILE A 131 1.31 8.63 -12.57
N THR A 132 1.40 8.13 -13.80
CA THR A 132 2.66 7.84 -14.47
C THR A 132 2.92 8.79 -15.64
N ALA A 133 4.20 9.05 -15.92
CA ALA A 133 4.68 9.70 -17.12
C ALA A 133 4.67 8.69 -18.28
N GLU A 134 3.50 8.19 -18.65
CA GLU A 134 3.34 7.21 -19.73
C GLU A 134 2.18 7.62 -20.65
N ASP A 135 2.37 7.51 -21.96
CA ASP A 135 1.33 7.86 -22.93
C ASP A 135 0.47 6.65 -23.29
N ALA A 136 -0.73 6.58 -22.72
CA ALA A 136 -1.69 5.50 -22.97
C ALA A 136 -2.08 5.35 -24.45
N ASN A 137 -2.02 6.43 -25.26
CA ASN A 137 -2.32 6.37 -26.69
C ASN A 137 -1.14 5.82 -27.52
N ARG A 138 0.03 5.70 -26.90
CA ARG A 138 1.26 5.20 -27.52
C ARG A 138 1.81 3.99 -26.76
N ASP A 139 0.92 3.06 -26.43
CA ASP A 139 1.24 1.81 -25.74
C ASP A 139 2.03 2.03 -24.43
N PHE A 140 1.67 3.09 -23.70
CA PHE A 140 2.28 3.50 -22.44
C PHE A 140 3.79 3.74 -22.54
N GLN A 141 4.24 4.29 -23.67
CA GLN A 141 5.62 4.73 -23.82
C GLN A 141 5.98 5.76 -22.72
N PRO A 142 7.10 5.59 -22.00
CA PRO A 142 7.54 6.58 -21.01
C PRO A 142 7.77 7.95 -21.64
N GLY A 143 7.20 8.96 -21.02
CA GLY A 143 7.35 10.36 -21.36
C GLY A 143 8.43 11.01 -20.50
N VAL A 144 9.27 11.81 -21.13
CA VAL A 144 10.24 12.70 -20.47
C VAL A 144 9.96 14.13 -20.87
N GLY A 145 10.34 15.08 -20.02
CA GLY A 145 10.17 16.49 -20.30
C GLY A 145 9.85 17.31 -19.08
N VAL A 146 9.45 18.56 -19.30
CA VAL A 146 9.16 19.51 -18.23
C VAL A 146 7.66 19.58 -17.99
N VAL A 147 7.25 19.41 -16.74
CA VAL A 147 5.87 19.61 -16.31
C VAL A 147 5.56 21.10 -16.41
N THR A 148 4.77 21.49 -17.40
CA THR A 148 4.43 22.91 -17.63
C THR A 148 3.47 23.45 -16.59
N THR A 149 2.54 22.63 -16.10
CA THR A 149 1.55 23.00 -15.09
C THR A 149 1.23 21.80 -14.22
N TRP A 150 1.31 21.99 -12.91
CA TRP A 150 0.82 21.05 -11.92
C TRP A 150 -0.12 21.76 -10.96
N ILE A 151 -1.35 21.25 -10.86
CA ILE A 151 -2.36 21.71 -9.89
C ILE A 151 -2.83 20.45 -9.18
N ALA A 152 -2.28 20.19 -7.99
CA ALA A 152 -2.68 19.05 -7.19
C ALA A 152 -4.15 19.20 -6.75
N PRO A 153 -4.95 18.12 -6.79
CA PRO A 153 -6.28 18.14 -6.20
C PRO A 153 -6.18 18.24 -4.67
N GLY A 154 -7.26 18.68 -4.05
CA GLY A 154 -7.41 18.71 -2.60
C GLY A 154 -8.87 18.64 -2.20
N GLY A 155 -9.13 18.60 -0.90
CA GLY A 155 -10.46 18.47 -0.32
C GLY A 155 -10.53 17.36 0.73
N PRO A 156 -11.67 17.22 1.44
CA PRO A 156 -11.86 16.14 2.40
C PRO A 156 -11.66 14.77 1.76
N GLY A 157 -10.92 13.89 2.44
CA GLY A 157 -10.65 12.52 1.97
C GLY A 157 -9.62 12.41 0.84
N ILE A 158 -9.09 13.52 0.32
CA ILE A 158 -8.08 13.50 -0.76
C ILE A 158 -6.67 13.65 -0.19
N ARG A 159 -5.82 12.66 -0.47
CA ARG A 159 -4.38 12.67 -0.21
C ARG A 159 -3.61 12.64 -1.54
N VAL A 160 -2.53 13.39 -1.59
CA VAL A 160 -1.62 13.42 -2.75
C VAL A 160 -0.19 13.23 -2.28
N ASP A 161 0.42 12.13 -2.69
CA ASP A 161 1.83 11.87 -2.47
C ASP A 161 2.55 12.06 -3.81
N SER A 162 3.24 13.19 -4.00
CA SER A 162 3.93 13.48 -5.26
C SER A 162 5.16 14.33 -5.03
N HIS A 163 6.12 14.21 -5.94
CA HIS A 163 7.29 15.09 -6.04
C HIS A 163 7.12 16.19 -7.11
N LEU A 164 5.96 16.24 -7.76
CA LEU A 164 5.70 17.18 -8.85
C LEU A 164 5.56 18.62 -8.39
N TYR A 165 6.05 19.52 -9.23
CA TYR A 165 5.78 20.95 -9.21
C TYR A 165 5.90 21.48 -10.65
N SER A 166 5.25 22.62 -10.95
CA SER A 166 5.40 23.28 -12.25
C SER A 166 6.87 23.64 -12.48
N GLY A 167 7.43 23.20 -13.61
CA GLY A 167 8.85 23.31 -13.94
C GLY A 167 9.69 22.07 -13.59
N TYR A 168 9.12 21.05 -12.94
CA TYR A 168 9.81 19.80 -12.69
C TYR A 168 10.21 19.11 -14.01
N SER A 169 11.46 18.65 -14.09
CA SER A 169 11.99 17.92 -15.26
C SER A 169 11.94 16.42 -14.97
N VAL A 170 11.04 15.71 -15.64
CA VAL A 170 10.90 14.25 -15.58
C VAL A 170 12.07 13.62 -16.33
N PRO A 171 12.98 12.92 -15.63
CA PRO A 171 14.19 12.39 -16.25
C PRO A 171 13.96 10.97 -16.82
N PRO A 172 14.77 10.51 -17.79
CA PRO A 172 14.62 9.20 -18.44
C PRO A 172 15.08 8.00 -17.58
N ASN A 173 15.77 8.25 -16.47
CA ASN A 173 16.55 7.23 -15.75
C ASN A 173 15.93 6.76 -14.43
N TYR A 174 14.69 7.18 -14.12
CA TYR A 174 13.95 6.71 -12.94
C TYR A 174 12.59 6.11 -13.36
N ASP A 175 11.89 5.55 -12.39
CA ASP A 175 10.52 5.06 -12.57
C ASP A 175 9.58 6.17 -13.08
N SER A 176 8.57 5.78 -13.87
CA SER A 176 7.63 6.71 -14.49
C SER A 176 6.59 7.27 -13.51
N LEU A 177 6.50 6.79 -12.27
CA LEU A 177 5.58 7.30 -11.25
C LEU A 177 5.85 8.78 -10.94
N LEU A 178 4.88 9.63 -11.23
CA LEU A 178 4.88 11.05 -10.93
C LEU A 178 4.23 11.37 -9.58
N GLY A 179 3.24 10.58 -9.20
CA GLY A 179 2.55 10.74 -7.93
C GLY A 179 1.46 9.72 -7.73
N LYS A 180 0.90 9.73 -6.53
CA LYS A 180 -0.20 8.88 -6.11
C LYS A 180 -1.32 9.80 -5.66
N ILE A 181 -2.52 9.57 -6.19
CA ILE A 181 -3.74 10.24 -5.74
C ILE A 181 -4.55 9.21 -5.00
N ILE A 182 -4.87 9.51 -3.75
CA ILE A 182 -5.59 8.60 -2.87
C ILE A 182 -6.86 9.29 -2.38
N ALA A 183 -7.97 8.57 -2.46
CA ALA A 183 -9.27 9.01 -1.95
C ALA A 183 -9.80 8.00 -0.94
N HIS A 184 -10.36 8.47 0.17
CA HIS A 184 -11.05 7.70 1.21
C HIS A 184 -12.53 8.06 1.28
#